data_AF-A0A1G7JTC1-F1
#
_entry.id   AF-A0A1G7JTC1-F1
#
_cell.length_a   1.000
_cell.length_b   1.000
_cell.length_c   1.000
_cell.angle_alpha   90.00
_cell.angle_beta   90.00
_cell.angle_gamma   90.00
#
_symmetry.space_group_name_H-M   'P 1'
#
loop_
_entity.id
_entity.type
_entity.pdbx_description
1 polymer ?
#
loop_
_entity_poly.entity_id
_entity_poly.type
_entity_poly.pdbx_seq_one_letter_code
_entity_poly.pdbx_strand_id
1 'polypeptide(L)'
;MENKLFDDLPKSVRLSTGKWVHIFPDEGAGYLLFDPIAEIELGHILFDAADHWIYDGELLLVDEQEELAGAITGHQQEMDALLRSLHNDE
;
A
#
# COMPACT_ATOMS: atom_id res chain seq x y z
N MET A 1 3.06 -25.72 -2.72
CA MET A 1 4.00 -24.61 -2.53
C MET A 1 3.27 -23.58 -1.68
N GLU A 2 3.60 -23.50 -0.40
CA GLU A 2 3.09 -22.43 0.46
C GLU A 2 4.00 -21.22 0.24
N ASN A 3 3.52 -20.22 -0.50
CA ASN A 3 4.17 -18.91 -0.55
C ASN A 3 3.84 -18.21 0.77
N LYS A 4 4.70 -18.40 1.77
CA LYS A 4 4.77 -17.51 2.94
C LYS A 4 5.35 -16.17 2.47
N LEU A 5 4.50 -15.32 1.90
CA LEU A 5 4.88 -13.98 1.43
C LEU A 5 4.59 -12.87 2.46
N PHE A 6 4.08 -13.21 3.64
CA PHE A 6 3.74 -12.22 4.66
C PHE A 6 4.60 -12.49 5.88
N ASP A 7 5.69 -11.72 6.00
CA ASP A 7 6.33 -11.52 7.29
C ASP A 7 5.26 -10.96 8.23
N ASP A 8 4.92 -11.68 9.32
CA ASP A 8 3.92 -11.33 10.34
C ASP A 8 4.26 -10.03 11.12
N LEU A 9 5.22 -9.25 10.64
CA LEU A 9 5.71 -8.04 11.30
C LEU A 9 5.13 -6.79 10.63
N PRO A 10 4.60 -5.83 11.43
CA PRO A 10 4.17 -4.55 10.92
C PRO A 10 5.29 -3.87 10.13
N LYS A 11 4.98 -3.36 8.94
CA LYS A 11 5.92 -2.64 8.09
C LYS A 11 5.56 -1.16 8.07
N SER A 12 6.57 -0.31 8.07
CA SER A 12 6.39 1.13 7.83
C SER A 12 6.83 1.47 6.42
N VAL A 13 5.98 2.22 5.72
CA VAL A 13 6.28 2.78 4.40
C VAL A 13 6.20 4.30 4.50
N ARG A 14 7.19 4.96 3.93
CA ARG A 14 7.16 6.40 3.73
C ARG A 14 6.81 6.66 2.28
N LEU A 15 5.68 7.32 2.06
CA LEU A 15 5.21 7.69 0.72
C LEU A 15 6.07 8.82 0.16
N SER A 16 6.08 8.95 -1.16
CA SER A 16 6.74 10.03 -1.91
C SER A 16 6.27 11.44 -1.49
N THR A 17 5.01 11.56 -1.05
CA THR A 17 4.43 12.80 -0.49
C THR A 17 4.94 13.14 0.92
N GLY A 18 5.68 12.22 1.54
CA GLY A 18 6.27 12.39 2.87
C GLY A 18 5.43 11.83 4.02
N LYS A 19 4.20 11.36 3.76
CA LYS A 19 3.35 10.67 4.74
C LYS A 19 3.98 9.34 5.15
N TRP A 20 3.81 8.97 6.42
CA TRP A 20 4.19 7.66 6.94
C TRP A 20 2.94 6.81 7.14
N VAL A 21 3.01 5.54 6.73
CA VAL A 21 1.92 4.59 6.88
C VAL A 21 2.46 3.32 7.52
N HIS A 22 1.82 2.86 8.59
CA HIS A 22 2.02 1.53 9.14
C HIS A 22 1.06 0.55 8.47
N ILE A 23 1.61 -0.58 8.08
CA ILE A 23 0.94 -1.66 7.39
C ILE A 23 0.94 -2.86 8.33
N PHE A 24 -0.26 -3.38 8.60
CA PHE A 24 -0.45 -4.59 9.39
C PHE A 24 -1.09 -5.66 8.50
N PRO A 25 -0.56 -6.89 8.49
CA PRO A 25 -1.28 -7.99 7.87
C PRO A 25 -2.60 -8.20 8.60
N ASP A 26 -3.69 -8.31 7.84
CA ASP A 26 -5.01 -8.63 8.38
C ASP A 26 -5.31 -10.13 8.18
N GLU A 27 -5.95 -10.77 9.17
CA GLU A 27 -6.19 -12.22 9.19
C GLU A 27 -7.22 -12.68 8.12
N GLY A 28 -7.70 -11.77 7.25
CA GLY A 28 -8.89 -11.97 6.40
C GLY A 28 -8.79 -11.64 4.90
N ALA A 29 -7.60 -11.41 4.32
CA ALA A 29 -7.33 -11.10 2.88
C ALA A 29 -7.05 -9.62 2.52
N GLY A 30 -6.27 -8.93 3.36
CA GLY A 30 -5.81 -7.58 3.06
C GLY A 30 -4.77 -7.07 4.05
N TYR A 31 -4.64 -5.74 4.08
CA TYR A 31 -3.72 -5.03 4.97
C TYR A 31 -4.43 -3.85 5.60
N LEU A 32 -4.34 -3.74 6.92
CA LEU A 32 -4.77 -2.55 7.65
C LEU A 32 -3.69 -1.46 7.55
N LEU A 33 -4.12 -0.24 7.23
CA LEU A 33 -3.27 0.94 7.13
C LEU A 33 -3.55 1.91 8.26
N PHE A 34 -2.48 2.40 8.90
CA PHE A 34 -2.56 3.29 10.05
C PHE A 34 -1.60 4.47 9.92
N ASP A 35 -2.06 5.67 10.27
CA ASP A 35 -1.23 6.87 10.37
C ASP A 35 -0.62 6.96 11.78
N PRO A 36 0.71 6.81 11.94
CA PRO A 36 1.35 6.92 13.25
C PRO A 36 1.33 8.33 13.85
N ILE A 37 1.20 9.37 13.03
CA ILE A 37 1.27 10.76 13.46
C ILE A 37 -0.11 11.20 13.96
N ALA A 38 -1.15 10.88 13.19
CA ALA A 38 -2.52 11.20 13.56
C ALA A 38 -3.15 10.16 14.51
N GLU A 39 -2.51 9.00 14.68
CA GLU A 39 -2.97 7.87 15.49
C GLU A 39 -4.37 7.37 15.06
N ILE A 40 -4.63 7.34 13.75
CA ILE A 40 -5.91 6.91 13.17
C ILE A 40 -5.73 5.83 12.11
N GLU A 41 -6.74 4.98 12.00
CA GLU A 41 -6.89 4.05 10.88
C GLU A 41 -7.18 4.82 9.59
N LEU A 42 -6.41 4.53 8.56
CA LEU A 42 -6.56 5.11 7.23
C LEU A 42 -7.49 4.28 6.34
N GLY A 43 -7.68 3.01 6.67
CA GLY A 43 -8.45 2.04 5.91
C GLY A 43 -7.66 0.76 5.68
N HIS A 44 -8.06 0.01 4.67
CA HIS A 44 -7.53 -1.27 4.27
C HIS A 44 -7.18 -1.28 2.80
N ILE A 45 -6.18 -2.09 2.49
CA ILE A 45 -5.89 -2.54 1.14
C ILE A 45 -6.38 -3.99 1.03
N LEU A 46 -7.42 -4.20 0.24
CA LEU A 46 -8.09 -5.48 0.03
C LEU A 46 -7.78 -6.03 -1.36
N PHE A 47 -7.97 -7.34 -1.52
CA PHE A 47 -7.97 -8.00 -2.83
C PHE A 47 -9.38 -8.42 -3.21
N ASP A 48 -9.81 -8.07 -4.42
CA ASP A 48 -11.06 -8.61 -4.97
C ASP A 48 -10.87 -10.04 -5.51
N ALA A 49 -11.97 -10.69 -5.88
CA ALA A 49 -11.95 -12.05 -6.43
C ALA A 49 -11.23 -12.18 -7.80
N ALA A 50 -10.83 -11.06 -8.41
CA ALA A 50 -10.05 -10.97 -9.63
C ALA A 50 -8.59 -10.53 -9.36
N ASP A 51 -8.14 -10.58 -8.11
CA ASP A 51 -6.81 -10.16 -7.65
C ASP A 51 -6.51 -8.67 -7.87
N HIS A 52 -7.53 -7.81 -7.98
CA HIS A 52 -7.32 -6.36 -7.98
C HIS A 52 -7.18 -5.83 -6.57
N TRP A 53 -6.35 -4.80 -6.43
CA TRP A 53 -6.16 -4.06 -5.21
C TRP A 53 -7.26 -3.00 -5.06
N ILE A 54 -7.90 -2.98 -3.89
CA ILE A 54 -8.94 -2.02 -3.54
C ILE A 54 -8.52 -1.34 -2.24
N TYR A 55 -8.35 -0.02 -2.28
CA TYR A 55 -8.26 0.79 -1.08
C TYR A 55 -9.66 1.22 -0.65
N ASP A 56 -10.04 0.95 0.60
CA ASP A 56 -11.39 1.23 1.11
C ASP A 56 -11.53 2.59 1.83
N GLY A 57 -10.43 3.35 1.92
CA GLY A 57 -10.36 4.66 2.59
C GLY A 57 -10.36 5.85 1.64
N GLU A 58 -10.43 7.06 2.20
CA GLU A 58 -10.50 8.33 1.43
C GLU A 58 -9.27 9.25 1.60
N LEU A 59 -8.30 8.90 2.45
CA LEU A 59 -7.21 9.84 2.81
C LEU A 59 -6.01 9.81 1.86
N LEU A 60 -5.84 8.71 1.11
CA LEU A 60 -4.73 8.55 0.18
C LEU A 60 -5.13 8.94 -1.24
N LEU A 61 -4.26 9.69 -1.90
CA LEU A 61 -4.34 9.93 -3.34
C LEU A 61 -4.14 8.63 -4.12
N VAL A 62 -4.56 8.60 -5.39
CA VAL A 62 -4.39 7.41 -6.24
C VAL A 62 -2.93 6.97 -6.31
N ASP A 63 -2.00 7.90 -6.54
CA ASP A 63 -0.56 7.57 -6.59
C ASP A 63 -0.01 7.05 -5.26
N GLU A 64 -0.53 7.56 -4.14
CA GLU A 64 -0.18 7.09 -2.80
C GLU A 64 -0.67 5.65 -2.57
N GLN A 65 -1.84 5.30 -3.10
CA GLN A 65 -2.39 3.94 -3.04
C GLN A 65 -1.55 2.98 -3.89
N GLU A 66 -1.18 3.36 -5.10
CA GLU A 66 -0.34 2.57 -6.00
C GLU A 66 1.07 2.35 -5.43
N GLU A 67 1.69 3.39 -4.86
CA GLU A 67 2.98 3.29 -4.17
C GLU A 67 2.92 2.28 -3.01
N LEU A 68 1.84 2.31 -2.22
CA LEU A 68 1.58 1.36 -1.15
C LEU A 68 1.42 -0.08 -1.66
N ALA A 69 0.64 -0.29 -2.72
CA ALA A 69 0.47 -1.61 -3.33
C ALA A 69 1.83 -2.17 -3.84
N GLY A 70 2.65 -1.33 -4.45
CA GLY A 70 4.02 -1.68 -4.85
C GLY A 70 4.91 -2.08 -3.66
N ALA A 71 4.82 -1.33 -2.56
CA ALA A 71 5.60 -1.61 -1.34
C ALA A 71 5.18 -2.90 -0.62
N ILE A 72 3.89 -3.25 -0.68
CA ILE A 72 3.32 -4.48 -0.11
C ILE A 72 3.72 -5.70 -0.95
N THR A 73 3.66 -5.58 -2.28
CA THR A 73 3.99 -6.67 -3.21
C THR A 73 5.48 -6.92 -3.41
N GLY A 74 6.32 -5.96 -3.03
CA GLY A 74 7.76 -6.00 -3.30
C GLY A 74 8.14 -5.51 -4.70
N HIS A 75 7.21 -4.89 -5.43
CA HIS A 75 7.42 -4.29 -6.76
C HIS A 75 7.55 -2.75 -6.71
N GLN A 76 8.06 -2.23 -5.60
CA GLN A 76 8.17 -0.78 -5.38
C GLN A 76 8.99 -0.08 -6.48
N GLN A 77 10.08 -0.69 -6.95
CA GLN A 77 10.95 -0.07 -7.96
C GLN A 77 10.24 0.09 -9.30
N GLU A 78 9.50 -0.93 -9.74
CA GLU A 78 8.71 -0.93 -10.95
C GLU A 78 7.55 0.07 -10.87
N MET A 79 6.87 0.09 -9.72
CA MET A 79 5.78 1.03 -9.47
C MET A 79 6.26 2.48 -9.48
N ASP A 80 7.37 2.77 -8.79
CA ASP A 80 7.99 4.10 -8.79
C ASP A 80 8.37 4.55 -10.21
N ALA A 81 8.84 3.62 -11.06
CA ALA A 81 9.16 3.92 -12.45
C ALA A 81 7.89 4.23 -13.28
N LEU A 82 6.82 3.46 -13.06
CA LEU A 82 5.52 3.69 -13.70
C LEU A 82 4.95 5.05 -13.31
N LEU A 83 4.84 5.33 -12.01
CA LEU A 83 4.33 6.61 -11.50
C LEU A 83 5.14 7.78 -12.05
N ARG A 84 6.47 7.69 -12.07
CA ARG A 84 7.30 8.72 -12.71
C ARG A 84 6.99 8.89 -14.20
N SER A 85 6.77 7.81 -14.94
CA SER A 85 6.48 7.91 -16.38
C SER A 85 5.16 8.63 -16.64
N LEU A 86 4.12 8.37 -15.83
CA LEU A 86 2.80 8.99 -15.96
C LEU A 86 2.81 10.49 -15.63
N HIS A 87 3.69 10.93 -14.73
CA HIS A 87 3.80 12.34 -14.32
C HIS A 87 4.81 13.16 -15.13
N ASN A 88 5.69 12.53 -15.92
CA ASN A 88 6.66 13.23 -16.78
C ASN A 88 6.14 13.46 -18.21
N ASP A 89 4.93 13.01 -18.52
CA ASP A 89 4.26 13.24 -19.80
C ASP A 89 3.36 14.52 -19.80
N GLU A 90 3.51 15.40 -18.78
CA GLU A 90 2.98 16.78 -18.75
C GLU A 90 4.06 17.82 -19.08
#